data_AF-A0A3B8L151-F1
#
_entry.id   AF-A0A3B8L151-F1
#
_cell.length_a   1.000
_cell.length_b   1.000
_cell.length_c   1.000
_cell.angle_alpha   90.00
_cell.angle_beta   90.00
_cell.angle_gamma   90.00
#
_symmetry.space_group_name_H-M   'P 1'
#
loop_
_entity.id
_entity.type
_entity.pdbx_description
1 polymer ?
#
loop_
_entity_poly.entity_id
_entity_poly.type
_entity_poly.pdbx_seq_one_letter_code
_entity_poly.pdbx_strand_id
1 'polypeptide(L)'
;SSLQAINDSAMSIMAGCEDVQIAGGVEHMHHIPMTKDYDPAPGLFRKYSEAIMHMGLTAEYLSNKYAIGRVQQDEFALRSHQLADEATRLGQFTGEVIPTWGRDHDGRKTRITRDQCIREDCSLEGLEALPPAFNPAGGSVTAGNSSPINVGAAAVMMMSEATATDLGLEPIARVRAMAVAGVDPTEMGIGPVPAVHKALQRAKLTLDDIDCIEINEAFAVQVLSVMKLLDIDASRVNTRGGAIALGHPLGASGARIAVTLLHRMRDTGARFGLATLCVGQGQGVATIFENLQGQDDS
;
A
#
# COMPACT_ATOMS: atom_id res chain seq x y z
N SER A 1 -4.84 5.69 6.32
CA SER A 1 -4.48 6.47 7.52
C SER A 1 -3.03 6.89 7.54
N SER A 2 -2.06 5.98 7.67
CA SER A 2 -0.64 6.36 7.87
C SER A 2 0.04 7.10 6.71
N LEU A 3 -0.36 6.91 5.45
CA LEU A 3 0.14 7.76 4.35
C LEU A 3 -0.39 9.20 4.49
N GLN A 4 -1.62 9.37 4.98
CA GLN A 4 -2.15 10.68 5.31
C GLN A 4 -1.41 11.30 6.50
N ALA A 5 -1.01 10.50 7.50
CA ALA A 5 -0.18 11.00 8.60
C ALA A 5 1.16 11.56 8.10
N ILE A 6 1.82 10.88 7.14
CA ILE A 6 3.03 11.41 6.47
C ILE A 6 2.72 12.75 5.79
N ASN A 7 1.58 12.83 5.10
CA ASN A 7 1.18 14.06 4.41
C ASN A 7 0.87 15.21 5.38
N ASP A 8 0.21 14.93 6.49
CA ASP A 8 -0.11 15.90 7.54
C ASP A 8 1.16 16.42 8.21
N SER A 9 2.12 15.53 8.51
CA SER A 9 3.43 15.90 9.02
C SER A 9 4.21 16.78 8.05
N ALA A 10 4.21 16.44 6.76
CA ALA A 10 4.82 17.28 5.73
C ALA A 10 4.18 18.67 5.69
N MET A 11 2.84 18.76 5.71
CA MET A 11 2.12 20.04 5.71
C MET A 11 2.43 20.89 6.94
N SER A 12 2.50 20.27 8.12
CA SER A 12 2.83 20.95 9.38
C SER A 12 4.25 21.55 9.35
N ILE A 13 5.22 20.79 8.82
CA ILE A 13 6.60 21.25 8.66
C ILE A 13 6.68 22.37 7.62
N MET A 14 6.03 22.19 6.47
CA MET A 14 5.99 23.21 5.41
C MET A 14 5.33 24.52 5.87
N ALA A 15 4.36 24.45 6.78
CA ALA A 15 3.71 25.62 7.36
C ALA A 15 4.54 26.33 8.44
N GLY A 16 5.71 25.78 8.81
CA GLY A 16 6.55 26.29 9.89
C GLY A 16 5.93 26.09 11.29
N CYS A 17 4.97 25.18 11.41
CA CYS A 17 4.37 24.85 12.71
C CYS A 17 5.28 23.92 13.53
N GLU A 18 6.08 23.08 12.87
CA GLU A 18 6.89 22.04 13.48
C GLU A 18 8.18 21.84 12.68
N ASP A 19 9.28 21.50 13.36
CA ASP A 19 10.57 21.25 12.71
C ASP A 19 10.89 19.75 12.56
N VAL A 20 10.34 18.92 13.45
CA VAL A 20 10.56 17.47 13.49
C VAL A 20 9.26 16.75 13.85
N GLN A 21 8.90 15.71 13.12
CA GLN A 21 7.75 14.84 13.42
C GLN A 21 8.05 13.37 13.19
N ILE A 22 7.32 12.51 13.90
CA ILE A 22 7.23 11.07 13.59
C ILE A 22 5.82 10.82 13.04
N ALA A 23 5.75 10.36 11.79
CA ALA A 23 4.52 9.98 11.14
C ALA A 23 4.46 8.46 10.98
N GLY A 24 3.29 7.84 11.17
CA GLY A 24 3.18 6.41 11.06
C GLY A 24 1.77 5.88 11.28
N GLY A 25 1.69 4.59 11.54
CA GLY A 25 0.45 3.95 11.96
C GLY A 25 0.65 2.53 12.41
N VAL A 26 -0.37 2.01 13.07
CA VAL A 26 -0.44 0.64 13.59
C VAL A 26 -1.82 0.10 13.29
N GLU A 27 -1.92 -1.21 13.05
CA GLU A 27 -3.18 -1.92 13.10
C GLU A 27 -2.95 -3.28 13.77
N HIS A 28 -3.88 -3.67 14.65
CA HIS A 28 -3.83 -4.97 15.32
C HIS A 28 -5.15 -5.73 15.10
N MET A 29 -5.33 -6.25 13.89
CA MET A 29 -6.61 -6.79 13.42
C MET A 29 -7.05 -8.07 14.16
N HIS A 30 -6.14 -8.74 14.87
CA HIS A 30 -6.47 -9.89 15.74
C HIS A 30 -7.09 -9.47 17.08
N HIS A 31 -6.75 -8.30 17.62
CA HIS A 31 -7.31 -7.81 18.89
C HIS A 31 -8.53 -6.94 18.63
N ILE A 32 -8.52 -6.20 17.52
CA ILE A 32 -9.63 -5.37 17.06
C ILE A 32 -10.01 -5.86 15.65
N PRO A 33 -10.96 -6.80 15.54
CA PRO A 33 -11.48 -7.22 14.24
C PRO A 33 -12.03 -6.02 13.46
N MET A 34 -11.89 -6.02 12.13
CA MET A 34 -12.36 -4.92 11.27
C MET A 34 -13.86 -4.62 11.40
N THR A 35 -14.64 -5.63 11.78
CA THR A 35 -16.10 -5.55 11.93
C THR A 35 -16.53 -5.25 13.37
N LYS A 36 -15.59 -5.03 14.29
CA LYS A 36 -15.90 -4.74 15.69
C LYS A 36 -16.65 -3.41 15.78
N ASP A 37 -17.78 -3.43 16.46
CA ASP A 37 -18.65 -2.25 16.71
C ASP A 37 -19.06 -1.52 15.42
N TYR A 38 -19.17 -2.27 14.31
CA TYR A 38 -19.54 -1.73 13.02
C TYR A 38 -21.05 -1.45 12.93
N ASP A 39 -21.43 -0.18 12.94
CA ASP A 39 -22.82 0.29 12.89
C ASP A 39 -22.99 1.43 11.86
N PRO A 40 -23.22 1.10 10.56
CA PRO A 40 -23.34 2.12 9.53
C PRO A 40 -24.66 2.89 9.64
N ALA A 41 -24.58 4.22 9.55
CA ALA A 41 -25.76 5.07 9.60
C ALA A 41 -26.78 4.71 8.49
N PRO A 42 -28.05 4.38 8.82
CA PRO A 42 -29.04 3.93 7.83
C PRO A 42 -29.29 4.92 6.68
N GLY A 43 -29.00 6.22 6.91
CA GLY A 43 -29.09 7.25 5.87
C GLY A 43 -28.17 7.01 4.67
N LEU A 44 -27.05 6.31 4.87
CA LEU A 44 -26.10 5.95 3.80
C LEU A 44 -26.77 5.11 2.70
N PHE A 45 -27.67 4.22 3.10
CA PHE A 45 -28.31 3.25 2.21
C PHE A 45 -29.49 3.81 1.41
N ARG A 46 -29.83 5.09 1.60
CA ARG A 46 -30.80 5.78 0.74
C ARG A 46 -30.25 6.06 -0.66
N LYS A 47 -28.94 6.18 -0.79
CA LYS A 47 -28.24 6.51 -2.04
C LYS A 47 -27.39 5.36 -2.56
N TYR A 48 -26.87 4.52 -1.66
CA TYR A 48 -25.96 3.43 -2.01
C TYR A 48 -26.50 2.09 -1.54
N SER A 49 -26.11 1.01 -2.22
CA SER A 49 -26.36 -0.36 -1.74
C SER A 49 -25.50 -0.65 -0.51
N GLU A 50 -25.98 -1.47 0.43
CA GLU A 50 -25.18 -1.99 1.54
C GLU A 50 -23.88 -2.66 1.08
N ALA A 51 -23.81 -3.13 -0.18
CA ALA A 51 -22.61 -3.71 -0.76
C ALA A 51 -21.38 -2.78 -0.72
N ILE A 52 -21.54 -1.45 -0.67
CA ILE A 52 -20.40 -0.51 -0.55
C ILE A 52 -19.65 -0.66 0.79
N MET A 53 -20.28 -1.30 1.77
CA MET A 53 -19.69 -1.60 3.08
C MET A 53 -18.80 -2.85 3.03
N HIS A 54 -18.93 -3.69 2.01
CA HIS A 54 -18.18 -4.92 1.87
C HIS A 54 -17.10 -4.73 0.82
N MET A 55 -15.86 -4.51 1.26
CA MET A 55 -14.74 -4.19 0.36
C MET A 55 -14.54 -5.25 -0.74
N GLY A 56 -14.75 -6.54 -0.44
CA GLY A 56 -14.69 -7.59 -1.45
C GLY A 56 -15.78 -7.50 -2.52
N LEU A 57 -16.99 -7.02 -2.20
CA LEU A 57 -18.03 -6.78 -3.21
C LEU A 57 -17.69 -5.58 -4.10
N THR A 58 -17.05 -4.54 -3.55
CA THR A 58 -16.52 -3.46 -4.39
C THR A 58 -15.41 -3.95 -5.32
N ALA A 59 -14.59 -4.92 -4.89
CA ALA A 59 -13.58 -5.56 -5.73
C ALA A 59 -14.21 -6.40 -6.85
N GLU A 60 -15.26 -7.17 -6.56
CA GLU A 60 -16.03 -7.90 -7.60
C GLU A 60 -16.68 -6.94 -8.60
N TYR A 61 -17.14 -5.77 -8.16
CA TYR A 61 -17.66 -4.74 -9.07
C TYR A 61 -16.58 -4.27 -10.05
N LEU A 62 -15.35 -4.03 -9.58
CA LEU A 62 -14.21 -3.66 -10.44
C LEU A 62 -13.86 -4.78 -11.43
N SER A 63 -13.87 -6.04 -10.99
CA SER A 63 -13.64 -7.22 -11.85
C SER A 63 -14.55 -7.20 -13.07
N ASN A 64 -15.85 -7.02 -12.83
CA ASN A 64 -16.86 -6.97 -13.87
C ASN A 64 -16.71 -5.71 -14.75
N LYS A 65 -16.55 -4.53 -14.14
CA LYS A 65 -16.50 -3.26 -14.86
C LYS A 65 -15.28 -3.13 -15.76
N TYR A 66 -14.12 -3.57 -15.29
CA TYR A 66 -12.85 -3.44 -16.01
C TYR A 66 -12.44 -4.72 -16.73
N ALA A 67 -13.28 -5.76 -16.70
CA ALA A 67 -13.08 -7.05 -17.35
C ALA A 67 -11.73 -7.69 -16.97
N ILE A 68 -11.49 -7.84 -15.67
CA ILE A 68 -10.27 -8.43 -15.11
C ILE A 68 -10.62 -9.80 -14.54
N GLY A 69 -10.28 -10.85 -15.29
CA GLY A 69 -10.68 -12.21 -14.97
C GLY A 69 -9.95 -12.80 -13.76
N ARG A 70 -10.44 -13.96 -13.30
CA ARG A 70 -9.85 -14.74 -12.19
C ARG A 70 -8.36 -15.05 -12.41
N VAL A 71 -8.00 -15.55 -13.60
CA VAL A 71 -6.61 -15.94 -13.91
C VAL A 71 -5.65 -14.77 -13.72
N GLN A 72 -6.00 -13.59 -14.22
CA GLN A 72 -5.15 -12.39 -14.08
C GLN A 72 -4.94 -11.99 -12.60
N GLN A 73 -5.98 -12.15 -11.78
CA GLN A 73 -5.92 -11.85 -10.34
C GLN A 73 -5.01 -12.84 -9.61
N ASP A 74 -5.10 -14.13 -9.94
CA ASP A 74 -4.28 -15.17 -9.33
C ASP A 74 -2.81 -15.09 -9.80
N GLU A 75 -2.56 -14.77 -11.07
CA GLU A 75 -1.21 -14.47 -11.59
C GLU A 75 -0.56 -13.30 -10.84
N PHE A 76 -1.33 -12.23 -10.58
CA PHE A 76 -0.84 -11.08 -9.82
C PHE A 76 -0.56 -11.45 -8.35
N ALA A 77 -1.41 -12.28 -7.73
CA ALA A 77 -1.20 -12.77 -6.38
C ALA A 77 0.06 -13.64 -6.26
N LEU A 78 0.26 -14.57 -7.20
CA LEU A 78 1.46 -15.39 -7.28
C LEU A 78 2.71 -14.51 -7.44
N ARG A 79 2.67 -13.52 -8.34
CA ARG A 79 3.74 -12.54 -8.53
C ARG A 79 4.08 -11.82 -7.23
N SER A 80 3.08 -11.38 -6.45
CA SER A 80 3.33 -10.72 -5.17
C SER A 80 4.08 -11.62 -4.20
N HIS A 81 3.69 -12.89 -4.08
CA HIS A 81 4.38 -13.85 -3.20
C HIS A 81 5.81 -14.14 -3.67
N GLN A 82 6.01 -14.36 -4.97
CA GLN A 82 7.34 -14.63 -5.54
C GLN A 82 8.31 -13.46 -5.31
N LEU A 83 7.87 -12.22 -5.55
CA LEU A 83 8.70 -11.04 -5.36
C LEU A 83 8.99 -10.77 -3.87
N ALA A 84 8.02 -11.00 -2.99
CA ALA A 84 8.22 -10.86 -1.55
C ALA A 84 9.20 -11.90 -0.99
N ASP A 85 9.10 -13.15 -1.44
CA ASP A 85 10.06 -14.20 -1.09
C ASP A 85 11.45 -13.86 -1.61
N GLU A 86 11.57 -13.50 -2.89
CA GLU A 86 12.85 -13.11 -3.48
C GLU A 86 13.50 -11.94 -2.73
N ALA A 87 12.75 -10.86 -2.46
CA ALA A 87 13.23 -9.71 -1.71
C ALA A 87 13.68 -10.10 -0.29
N THR A 88 12.98 -11.04 0.35
CA THR A 88 13.36 -11.58 1.67
C THR A 88 14.67 -12.35 1.60
N ARG A 89 14.81 -13.28 0.64
CA ARG A 89 16.04 -14.10 0.48
C ARG A 89 17.26 -13.24 0.11
N LEU A 90 17.05 -12.18 -0.67
CA LEU A 90 18.09 -11.22 -1.03
C LEU A 90 18.39 -10.20 0.08
N GLY A 91 17.68 -10.26 1.21
CA GLY A 91 17.92 -9.37 2.35
C GLY A 91 17.48 -7.92 2.12
N GLN A 92 16.64 -7.65 1.11
CA GLN A 92 16.22 -6.30 0.73
C GLN A 92 15.35 -5.62 1.79
N PHE A 93 14.71 -6.40 2.67
CA PHE A 93 13.94 -5.90 3.80
C PHE A 93 14.78 -5.62 5.06
N THR A 94 16.07 -5.99 5.09
CA THR A 94 16.92 -5.88 6.30
C THR A 94 17.06 -4.43 6.78
N GLY A 95 17.01 -3.47 5.87
CA GLY A 95 17.11 -2.05 6.19
C GLY A 95 15.83 -1.42 6.74
N GLU A 96 14.66 -2.02 6.46
CA GLU A 96 13.35 -1.46 6.83
C GLU A 96 12.63 -2.22 7.95
N VAL A 97 12.95 -3.50 8.15
CA VAL A 97 12.33 -4.32 9.19
C VAL A 97 13.08 -4.16 10.51
N ILE A 98 12.38 -3.69 11.54
CA ILE A 98 12.86 -3.68 12.92
C ILE A 98 12.43 -4.99 13.60
N PRO A 99 13.36 -5.88 13.99
CA PRO A 99 13.00 -7.13 14.66
C PRO A 99 12.24 -6.91 15.95
N THR A 100 11.16 -7.67 16.15
CA THR A 100 10.31 -7.58 17.34
C THR A 100 10.11 -8.94 17.99
N TRP A 101 9.60 -8.96 19.23
CA TRP A 101 9.23 -10.20 19.91
C TRP A 101 7.78 -10.55 19.60
N GLY A 102 7.54 -11.79 19.20
CA GLY A 102 6.20 -12.33 19.01
C GLY A 102 6.12 -13.80 19.42
N ARG A 103 5.22 -14.54 18.79
CA ARG A 103 5.02 -15.97 19.05
C ARG A 103 5.14 -16.79 17.77
N ASP A 104 5.76 -17.97 17.87
CA ASP A 104 5.77 -18.95 16.79
C ASP A 104 4.44 -19.72 16.71
N HIS A 105 4.35 -20.69 15.79
CA HIS A 105 3.17 -21.54 15.61
C HIS A 105 2.80 -22.37 16.85
N ASP A 106 3.78 -22.69 17.71
CA ASP A 106 3.61 -23.39 18.99
C ASP A 106 3.28 -22.42 20.15
N GLY A 107 3.17 -21.12 19.86
CA GLY A 107 2.92 -20.07 20.84
C GLY A 107 4.13 -19.68 21.69
N ARG A 108 5.33 -20.20 21.40
CA ARG A 108 6.57 -19.87 22.13
C ARG A 108 7.06 -18.48 21.74
N LYS A 109 7.62 -17.75 22.71
CA LYS A 109 8.22 -16.43 22.46
C LYS A 109 9.38 -16.58 21.48
N THR A 110 9.31 -15.89 20.35
CA THR A 110 10.35 -15.91 19.32
C THR A 110 10.62 -14.51 18.80
N ARG A 111 11.81 -14.30 18.22
CA ARG A 111 12.14 -13.06 17.54
C ARG A 111 11.60 -13.12 16.12
N ILE A 112 10.68 -12.22 15.78
CA ILE A 112 10.15 -12.05 14.44
C ILE A 112 11.07 -11.10 13.70
N THR A 113 11.69 -11.59 12.64
CA THR A 113 12.65 -10.86 11.80
C THR A 113 12.25 -10.82 10.32
N ARG A 114 11.13 -11.46 9.98
CA ARG A 114 10.62 -11.58 8.62
C ARG A 114 9.09 -11.53 8.62
N ASP A 115 8.50 -11.11 7.51
CA ASP A 115 7.07 -11.16 7.31
C ASP A 115 6.57 -12.61 7.29
N GLN A 116 5.52 -12.89 8.06
CA GLN A 116 5.01 -14.25 8.26
C GLN A 116 3.97 -14.66 7.19
N CYS A 117 3.52 -13.71 6.36
CA CYS A 117 2.45 -13.93 5.38
C CYS A 117 2.95 -14.46 4.04
N ILE A 118 4.25 -14.38 3.79
CA ILE A 118 4.86 -14.86 2.56
C ILE A 118 4.66 -16.37 2.47
N ARG A 119 4.11 -16.82 1.33
CA ARG A 119 3.89 -18.23 1.00
C ARG A 119 4.92 -18.64 -0.06
N GLU A 120 5.98 -19.30 0.39
CA GLU A 120 7.05 -19.84 -0.47
C GLU A 120 6.52 -20.94 -1.42
N ASP A 121 5.39 -21.57 -1.05
CA ASP A 121 4.70 -22.63 -1.78
C ASP A 121 3.50 -22.14 -2.59
N CYS A 122 3.34 -20.82 -2.76
CA CYS A 122 2.26 -20.26 -3.59
C CYS A 122 2.37 -20.76 -5.04
N SER A 123 1.25 -21.23 -5.60
CA SER A 123 1.17 -21.71 -6.99
C SER A 123 -0.15 -21.31 -7.63
N LEU A 124 -0.19 -21.25 -8.97
CA LEU A 124 -1.45 -21.00 -9.69
C LEU A 124 -2.48 -22.09 -9.39
N GLU A 125 -2.07 -23.36 -9.34
CA GLU A 125 -2.97 -24.47 -9.04
C GLU A 125 -3.58 -24.32 -7.63
N GLY A 126 -2.77 -23.89 -6.65
CA GLY A 126 -3.22 -23.65 -5.29
C GLY A 126 -4.19 -22.46 -5.20
N LEU A 127 -3.91 -21.38 -5.94
CA LEU A 127 -4.77 -20.20 -6.02
C LEU A 127 -6.09 -20.51 -6.73
N GLU A 128 -6.07 -21.24 -7.86
CA GLU A 128 -7.25 -21.64 -8.63
C GLU A 128 -8.20 -22.51 -7.80
N ALA A 129 -7.66 -23.36 -6.93
CA ALA A 129 -8.45 -24.22 -6.05
C ALA A 129 -9.25 -23.45 -4.99
N LEU A 130 -8.95 -22.17 -4.74
CA LEU A 130 -9.66 -21.36 -3.74
C LEU A 130 -11.05 -20.96 -4.24
N PRO A 131 -12.10 -21.12 -3.41
CA PRO A 131 -13.43 -20.66 -3.75
C PRO A 131 -13.53 -19.13 -3.70
N PRO A 132 -14.46 -18.52 -4.47
CA PRO A 132 -14.78 -17.10 -4.34
C PRO A 132 -15.17 -16.75 -2.90
N ALA A 133 -14.59 -15.69 -2.35
CA ALA A 133 -14.77 -15.30 -0.95
C ALA A 133 -16.01 -14.43 -0.72
N PHE A 134 -16.46 -13.70 -1.74
CA PHE A 134 -17.51 -12.66 -1.58
C PHE A 134 -18.74 -12.89 -2.45
N ASN A 135 -18.58 -13.43 -3.66
CA ASN A 135 -19.68 -13.80 -4.54
C ASN A 135 -19.60 -15.30 -4.91
N PRO A 136 -20.32 -16.19 -4.21
CA PRO A 136 -20.30 -17.62 -4.49
C PRO A 136 -20.79 -17.97 -5.92
N ALA A 137 -21.64 -17.14 -6.50
CA ALA A 137 -22.20 -17.34 -7.84
C ALA A 137 -21.29 -16.71 -8.91
N GLY A 138 -20.06 -17.24 -9.03
CA GLY A 138 -19.14 -16.87 -10.11
C GLY A 138 -18.26 -15.64 -9.85
N GLY A 139 -18.08 -15.26 -8.58
CA GLY A 139 -17.09 -14.27 -8.20
C GLY A 139 -15.66 -14.68 -8.56
N SER A 140 -14.80 -13.67 -8.72
CA SER A 140 -13.38 -13.83 -9.06
C SER A 140 -12.45 -13.57 -7.89
N VAL A 141 -12.94 -12.90 -6.84
CA VAL A 141 -12.14 -12.49 -5.70
C VAL A 141 -12.13 -13.62 -4.67
N THR A 142 -10.93 -14.06 -4.28
CA THR A 142 -10.68 -15.14 -3.33
C THR A 142 -9.79 -14.67 -2.19
N ALA A 143 -9.63 -15.51 -1.17
CA ALA A 143 -8.67 -15.23 -0.10
C ALA A 143 -7.22 -15.16 -0.59
N GLY A 144 -6.87 -15.85 -1.69
CA GLY A 144 -5.52 -15.88 -2.22
C GLY A 144 -5.15 -14.65 -3.04
N ASN A 145 -6.13 -13.96 -3.61
CA ASN A 145 -5.93 -12.73 -4.38
C ASN A 145 -6.43 -11.46 -3.66
N SER A 146 -6.57 -11.56 -2.33
CA SER A 146 -6.91 -10.47 -1.40
C SER A 146 -5.78 -10.28 -0.39
N SER A 147 -5.62 -9.07 0.16
CA SER A 147 -4.71 -8.89 1.29
C SER A 147 -5.19 -9.68 2.52
N PRO A 148 -4.30 -10.36 3.26
CA PRO A 148 -4.66 -11.07 4.47
C PRO A 148 -4.99 -10.12 5.63
N ILE A 149 -5.46 -10.73 6.73
CA ILE A 149 -5.61 -10.04 8.03
C ILE A 149 -4.25 -10.02 8.73
N ASN A 150 -3.84 -8.85 9.21
CA ASN A 150 -2.48 -8.62 9.70
C ASN A 150 -2.41 -7.83 10.98
N VAL A 151 -1.24 -7.93 11.62
CA VAL A 151 -0.80 -7.06 12.69
C VAL A 151 0.51 -6.43 12.25
N GLY A 152 0.61 -5.10 12.35
CA GLY A 152 1.82 -4.41 11.96
C GLY A 152 1.81 -2.92 12.30
N ALA A 153 3.00 -2.34 12.34
CA ALA A 153 3.22 -0.91 12.52
C ALA A 153 4.35 -0.44 11.60
N ALA A 154 4.26 0.80 11.14
CA ALA A 154 5.31 1.45 10.37
C ALA A 154 5.37 2.93 10.75
N ALA A 155 6.57 3.51 10.71
CA ALA A 155 6.78 4.91 11.00
C ALA A 155 7.96 5.46 10.19
N VAL A 156 7.94 6.78 9.98
CA VAL A 156 9.02 7.58 9.40
C VAL A 156 9.29 8.77 10.30
N MET A 157 10.56 9.17 10.38
CA MET A 157 10.96 10.44 10.98
C MET A 157 11.08 11.47 9.86
N MET A 158 10.47 12.64 10.08
CA MET A 158 10.44 13.74 9.12
C MET A 158 10.97 14.99 9.79
N MET A 159 11.72 15.79 9.03
CA MET A 159 12.27 17.06 9.51
C MET A 159 12.16 18.12 8.44
N SER A 160 12.22 19.39 8.84
CA SER A 160 12.57 20.46 7.92
C SER A 160 13.99 20.24 7.38
N GLU A 161 14.26 20.68 6.16
CA GLU A 161 15.60 20.58 5.56
C GLU A 161 16.65 21.32 6.39
N ALA A 162 16.32 22.52 6.88
CA ALA A 162 17.20 23.31 7.74
C ALA A 162 17.56 22.55 9.02
N THR A 163 16.57 21.94 9.68
CA THR A 163 16.81 21.16 10.91
C THR A 163 17.64 19.91 10.64
N ALA A 164 17.42 19.21 9.52
CA ALA A 164 18.25 18.07 9.14
C ALA A 164 19.71 18.49 8.92
N THR A 165 19.95 19.63 8.25
CA THR A 165 21.28 20.22 8.06
C THR A 165 21.93 20.61 9.39
N ASP A 166 21.22 21.32 10.27
CA ASP A 166 21.73 21.77 11.56
C ASP A 166 22.13 20.60 12.48
N LEU A 167 21.41 19.47 12.37
CA LEU A 167 21.69 18.25 13.11
C LEU A 167 22.73 17.34 12.43
N GLY A 168 23.19 17.68 11.23
CA GLY A 168 24.13 16.86 10.46
C GLY A 168 23.55 15.51 10.03
N LEU A 169 22.23 15.44 9.79
CA LEU A 169 21.54 14.23 9.34
C LEU A 169 21.37 14.24 7.83
N GLU A 170 21.75 13.14 7.17
CA GLU A 170 21.59 12.96 5.72
C GLU A 170 20.14 12.56 5.38
N PRO A 171 19.38 13.39 4.65
CA PRO A 171 18.00 13.05 4.28
C PRO A 171 17.94 11.89 3.28
N ILE A 172 17.02 10.95 3.50
CA ILE A 172 16.80 9.82 2.59
C ILE A 172 16.03 10.27 1.33
N ALA A 173 15.00 11.09 1.53
CA ALA A 173 14.13 11.57 0.46
C ALA A 173 13.38 12.83 0.90
N ARG A 174 12.77 13.49 -0.09
CA ARG A 174 11.88 14.63 0.10
C ARG A 174 10.47 14.29 -0.36
N VAL A 175 9.46 14.74 0.39
CA VAL A 175 8.06 14.74 -0.10
C VAL A 175 7.93 15.80 -1.19
N ARG A 176 7.74 15.37 -2.44
CA ARG A 176 7.67 16.25 -3.61
C ARG A 176 6.26 16.77 -3.85
N ALA A 177 5.26 15.90 -3.72
CA ALA A 177 3.85 16.26 -3.83
C ALA A 177 2.96 15.25 -3.11
N MET A 178 1.79 15.71 -2.71
CA MET A 178 0.79 14.93 -1.98
C MET A 178 -0.58 15.19 -2.58
N ALA A 179 -1.46 14.21 -2.58
CA ALA A 179 -2.83 14.37 -3.02
C ALA A 179 -3.79 13.37 -2.37
N VAL A 180 -5.02 13.84 -2.14
CA VAL A 180 -6.19 13.01 -1.85
C VAL A 180 -7.26 13.26 -2.90
N ALA A 181 -8.06 12.25 -3.21
CA ALA A 181 -9.19 12.36 -4.12
C ALA A 181 -10.35 11.47 -3.66
N GLY A 182 -11.57 11.89 -3.96
CA GLY A 182 -12.78 11.08 -3.78
C GLY A 182 -13.17 10.42 -5.10
N VAL A 183 -13.76 9.24 -4.99
CA VAL A 183 -14.42 8.48 -6.08
C VAL A 183 -15.78 7.99 -5.58
N ASP A 184 -16.58 7.40 -6.46
CA ASP A 184 -17.82 6.77 -6.00
C ASP A 184 -17.48 5.62 -5.01
N PRO A 185 -18.20 5.49 -3.87
CA PRO A 185 -17.97 4.40 -2.91
C PRO A 185 -18.06 3.00 -3.51
N THR A 186 -18.84 2.80 -4.58
CA THR A 186 -18.92 1.53 -5.32
C THR A 186 -17.61 1.17 -6.04
N GLU A 187 -16.76 2.18 -6.29
CA GLU A 187 -15.51 2.08 -7.04
C GLU A 187 -14.29 2.45 -6.20
N MET A 188 -14.36 2.26 -4.88
CA MET A 188 -13.32 2.72 -3.96
C MET A 188 -11.89 2.30 -4.37
N GLY A 189 -11.74 1.12 -4.99
CA GLY A 189 -10.46 0.58 -5.42
C GLY A 189 -9.73 1.41 -6.48
N ILE A 190 -10.43 2.22 -7.29
CA ILE A 190 -9.80 3.12 -8.27
C ILE A 190 -9.43 4.48 -7.68
N GLY A 191 -9.65 4.72 -6.39
CA GLY A 191 -9.23 5.94 -5.69
C GLY A 191 -7.79 6.41 -5.98
N PRO A 192 -6.80 5.51 -6.15
CA PRO A 192 -5.45 5.88 -6.58
C PRO A 192 -5.41 6.70 -7.87
N VAL A 193 -6.25 6.40 -8.87
CA VAL A 193 -6.16 7.02 -10.21
C VAL A 193 -6.27 8.55 -10.15
N PRO A 194 -7.36 9.15 -9.62
CA PRO A 194 -7.46 10.61 -9.51
C PRO A 194 -6.49 11.20 -8.48
N ALA A 195 -6.08 10.44 -7.45
CA ALA A 195 -5.09 10.91 -6.48
C ALA A 195 -3.70 11.05 -7.14
N VAL A 196 -3.28 10.05 -7.93
CA VAL A 196 -2.02 10.03 -8.67
C VAL A 196 -1.97 11.16 -9.69
N HIS A 197 -2.99 11.34 -10.53
CA HIS A 197 -3.02 12.46 -11.49
C HIS A 197 -2.89 13.82 -10.79
N LYS A 198 -3.57 13.99 -9.64
CA LYS A 198 -3.50 15.23 -8.86
C LYS A 198 -2.11 15.43 -8.23
N ALA A 199 -1.47 14.37 -7.74
CA ALA A 199 -0.11 14.44 -7.20
C ALA A 199 0.91 14.79 -8.29
N LEU A 200 0.83 14.14 -9.46
CA LEU A 200 1.68 14.40 -10.62
C LEU A 200 1.55 15.85 -11.10
N GLN A 201 0.33 16.34 -11.24
CA GLN A 201 0.07 17.74 -11.61
C GLN A 201 0.71 18.72 -10.62
N ARG A 202 0.62 18.46 -9.31
CA ARG A 202 1.24 19.28 -8.25
C ARG A 202 2.76 19.20 -8.29
N ALA A 203 3.32 18.03 -8.57
CA ALA A 203 4.75 17.81 -8.71
C ALA A 203 5.33 18.41 -10.00
N LYS A 204 4.47 18.70 -10.99
CA LYS A 204 4.82 19.01 -12.38
C LYS A 204 5.62 17.87 -13.04
N LEU A 205 5.17 16.64 -12.80
CA LEU A 205 5.73 15.41 -13.33
C LEU A 205 4.68 14.65 -14.16
N THR A 206 5.15 13.71 -14.96
CA THR A 206 4.37 12.70 -15.68
C THR A 206 4.59 11.32 -15.06
N LEU A 207 3.81 10.32 -15.47
CA LEU A 207 4.04 8.93 -15.03
C LEU A 207 5.37 8.36 -15.55
N ASP A 208 5.88 8.87 -16.66
CA ASP A 208 7.15 8.44 -17.24
C ASP A 208 8.35 8.89 -16.39
N ASP A 209 8.18 9.96 -15.61
CA ASP A 209 9.19 10.44 -14.65
C ASP A 209 9.25 9.59 -13.37
N ILE A 210 8.29 8.68 -13.13
CA ILE A 210 8.21 7.89 -11.91
C ILE A 210 8.90 6.54 -12.10
N ASP A 211 10.03 6.33 -11.43
CA ASP A 211 10.84 5.12 -11.56
C ASP A 211 10.29 3.95 -10.73
N CYS A 212 9.74 4.25 -9.55
CA CYS A 212 9.30 3.28 -8.56
C CYS A 212 7.86 3.54 -8.11
N ILE A 213 6.98 2.55 -8.17
CA ILE A 213 5.58 2.69 -7.74
C ILE A 213 5.24 1.64 -6.68
N GLU A 214 4.70 2.09 -5.54
CA GLU A 214 4.07 1.25 -4.54
C GLU A 214 2.56 1.52 -4.53
N ILE A 215 1.77 0.53 -4.95
CA ILE A 215 0.31 0.53 -4.87
C ILE A 215 -0.09 -0.48 -3.80
N ASN A 216 -0.79 -0.06 -2.76
CA ASN A 216 -1.27 -1.01 -1.75
C ASN A 216 -2.22 -2.03 -2.39
N GLU A 217 -1.91 -3.32 -2.25
CA GLU A 217 -2.65 -4.43 -2.86
C GLU A 217 -3.83 -4.87 -1.99
N ALA A 218 -4.88 -4.05 -1.91
CA ALA A 218 -6.08 -4.43 -1.14
C ALA A 218 -6.72 -5.70 -1.75
N PHE A 219 -6.80 -5.73 -3.07
CA PHE A 219 -7.20 -6.88 -3.89
C PHE A 219 -6.41 -6.86 -5.20
N ALA A 220 -6.08 -8.02 -5.76
CA ALA A 220 -5.38 -8.09 -7.05
C ALA A 220 -6.13 -7.32 -8.14
N VAL A 221 -7.46 -7.51 -8.24
CA VAL A 221 -8.31 -6.79 -9.19
C VAL A 221 -8.26 -5.27 -9.02
N GLN A 222 -8.11 -4.78 -7.79
CA GLN A 222 -8.04 -3.36 -7.52
C GLN A 222 -6.74 -2.78 -8.08
N VAL A 223 -5.60 -3.43 -7.86
CA VAL A 223 -4.31 -2.96 -8.38
C VAL A 223 -4.29 -3.03 -9.90
N LEU A 224 -4.75 -4.14 -10.48
CA LEU A 224 -4.85 -4.32 -11.92
C LEU A 224 -5.77 -3.28 -12.57
N SER A 225 -6.88 -2.90 -11.91
CA SER A 225 -7.77 -1.82 -12.39
C SER A 225 -7.05 -0.48 -12.40
N VAL A 226 -6.30 -0.15 -11.34
CA VAL A 226 -5.52 1.08 -11.24
C VAL A 226 -4.43 1.12 -12.32
N MET A 227 -3.69 0.03 -12.50
CA MET A 227 -2.65 -0.08 -13.52
C MET A 227 -3.22 0.11 -14.93
N LYS A 228 -4.35 -0.54 -15.23
CA LYS A 228 -5.05 -0.40 -16.52
C LYS A 228 -5.51 1.03 -16.78
N LEU A 229 -6.00 1.74 -15.76
CA LEU A 229 -6.50 3.11 -15.89
C LEU A 229 -5.39 4.16 -15.96
N LEU A 230 -4.25 3.90 -15.33
CA LEU A 230 -3.06 4.75 -15.40
C LEU A 230 -2.17 4.41 -16.62
N ASP A 231 -2.48 3.34 -17.34
CA ASP A 231 -1.68 2.81 -18.44
C ASP A 231 -0.21 2.54 -18.04
N ILE A 232 -0.04 1.86 -16.90
CA ILE A 232 1.28 1.47 -16.37
C ILE A 232 1.44 -0.05 -16.33
N ASP A 233 2.66 -0.50 -16.60
CA ASP A 233 3.01 -1.91 -16.57
C ASP A 233 3.54 -2.35 -15.19
N ALA A 234 3.61 -3.67 -14.98
CA ALA A 234 3.98 -4.26 -13.69
C ALA A 234 5.48 -4.13 -13.35
N SER A 235 6.36 -3.74 -14.27
CA SER A 235 7.82 -3.76 -14.04
C SER A 235 8.28 -2.75 -12.99
N ARG A 236 7.51 -1.68 -12.76
CA ARG A 236 7.80 -0.63 -11.76
C ARG A 236 6.93 -0.69 -10.51
N VAL A 237 5.92 -1.58 -10.49
CA VAL A 237 4.89 -1.65 -9.44
C VAL A 237 5.20 -2.80 -8.48
N ASN A 238 5.33 -2.49 -7.18
CA ASN A 238 5.46 -3.49 -6.10
C ASN A 238 6.52 -4.57 -6.40
N THR A 239 7.71 -4.17 -6.85
CA THR A 239 8.78 -5.10 -7.26
C THR A 239 9.46 -5.81 -6.09
N ARG A 240 9.01 -5.58 -4.86
CA ARG A 240 9.36 -6.35 -3.65
C ARG A 240 8.17 -7.14 -3.11
N GLY A 241 7.14 -7.34 -3.93
CA GLY A 241 5.83 -7.81 -3.49
C GLY A 241 5.03 -6.71 -2.80
N GLY A 242 3.75 -6.97 -2.55
CA GLY A 242 2.87 -6.01 -1.89
C GLY A 242 1.96 -6.67 -0.87
N ALA A 243 0.83 -6.02 -0.59
CA ALA A 243 -0.01 -6.36 0.54
C ALA A 243 -0.68 -7.75 0.44
N ILE A 244 -0.76 -8.37 -0.74
CA ILE A 244 -1.23 -9.77 -0.86
C ILE A 244 -0.24 -10.71 -0.14
N ALA A 245 1.07 -10.46 -0.29
CA ALA A 245 2.11 -11.30 0.32
C ALA A 245 2.62 -10.80 1.67
N LEU A 246 2.67 -9.46 1.85
CA LEU A 246 3.23 -8.79 3.03
C LEU A 246 2.16 -8.41 4.05
N GLY A 247 0.89 -8.37 3.63
CA GLY A 247 -0.23 -8.03 4.48
C GLY A 247 -0.70 -6.59 4.42
N HIS A 248 -1.92 -6.37 4.93
CA HIS A 248 -2.57 -5.06 4.98
C HIS A 248 -3.07 -4.68 6.38
N PRO A 249 -2.16 -4.44 7.35
CA PRO A 249 -2.54 -3.80 8.61
C PRO A 249 -3.03 -2.37 8.30
N LEU A 250 -4.36 -2.16 8.32
CA LEU A 250 -5.04 -0.99 7.74
C LEU A 250 -4.38 0.35 8.12
N GLY A 251 -4.26 0.63 9.42
CA GLY A 251 -3.64 1.82 9.97
C GLY A 251 -2.17 1.99 9.60
N ALA A 252 -1.40 0.91 9.45
CA ALA A 252 0.05 0.93 9.19
C ALA A 252 0.42 0.95 7.70
N SER A 253 -0.45 0.45 6.83
CA SER A 253 -0.10 0.11 5.44
C SER A 253 0.37 1.30 4.60
N GLY A 254 -0.16 2.49 4.86
CA GLY A 254 0.23 3.70 4.13
C GLY A 254 1.68 4.14 4.42
N ALA A 255 2.12 4.11 5.68
CA ALA A 255 3.52 4.32 6.00
C ALA A 255 4.39 3.13 5.57
N ARG A 256 3.88 1.90 5.65
CA ARG A 256 4.59 0.70 5.23
C ARG A 256 4.94 0.73 3.74
N ILE A 257 3.99 1.05 2.84
CA ILE A 257 4.32 1.23 1.41
C ILE A 257 5.34 2.35 1.18
N ALA A 258 5.26 3.44 1.96
CA ALA A 258 6.22 4.53 1.83
C ALA A 258 7.63 4.09 2.27
N VAL A 259 7.76 3.38 3.38
CA VAL A 259 9.05 2.83 3.84
C VAL A 259 9.64 1.90 2.78
N THR A 260 8.89 0.90 2.32
CA THR A 260 9.37 -0.03 1.27
C THR A 260 9.76 0.71 -0.01
N LEU A 261 8.97 1.72 -0.41
CA LEU A 261 9.29 2.57 -1.56
C LEU A 261 10.63 3.29 -1.39
N LEU A 262 10.85 3.94 -0.26
CA LEU A 262 12.07 4.72 0.01
C LEU A 262 13.31 3.84 0.01
N HIS A 263 13.24 2.67 0.64
CA HIS A 263 14.33 1.69 0.61
C HIS A 263 14.57 1.14 -0.79
N ARG A 264 13.51 0.90 -1.58
CA ARG A 264 13.67 0.50 -2.98
C ARG A 264 14.29 1.61 -3.82
N MET A 265 13.89 2.86 -3.61
CA MET A 265 14.44 4.00 -4.34
C MET A 265 15.94 4.14 -4.11
N ARG A 266 16.37 4.02 -2.85
CA ARG A 266 17.79 3.95 -2.48
C ARG A 266 18.52 2.82 -3.20
N ASP A 267 18.00 1.61 -3.10
CA ASP A 267 18.70 0.42 -3.58
C ASP A 267 18.77 0.34 -5.12
N THR A 268 17.89 1.07 -5.81
CA THR A 268 17.84 1.12 -7.29
C THR A 268 18.39 2.42 -7.88
N GLY A 269 18.73 3.41 -7.05
CA GLY A 269 19.10 4.76 -7.52
C GLY A 269 17.96 5.51 -8.22
N ALA A 270 16.71 5.09 -8.00
CA ALA A 270 15.53 5.76 -8.57
C ALA A 270 15.45 7.21 -8.08
N ARG A 271 15.08 8.13 -8.97
CA ARG A 271 14.94 9.54 -8.66
C ARG A 271 13.59 9.85 -8.07
N PHE A 272 12.51 9.38 -8.69
CA PHE A 272 11.15 9.64 -8.20
C PHE A 272 10.40 8.35 -7.89
N GLY A 273 9.70 8.37 -6.75
CA GLY A 273 8.84 7.27 -6.34
C GLY A 273 7.43 7.74 -6.02
N LEU A 274 6.46 6.86 -6.23
CA LEU A 274 5.04 7.09 -5.97
C LEU A 274 4.50 6.04 -5.02
N ALA A 275 4.00 6.46 -3.86
CA ALA A 275 3.21 5.62 -2.96
C ALA A 275 1.74 5.99 -3.10
N THR A 276 0.86 5.02 -3.33
CA THR A 276 -0.59 5.26 -3.47
C THR A 276 -1.44 4.12 -2.93
N LEU A 277 -2.64 4.43 -2.45
CA LEU A 277 -3.59 3.45 -1.94
C LEU A 277 -5.04 3.88 -2.13
N CYS A 278 -5.92 2.90 -2.32
CA CYS A 278 -7.36 3.08 -2.21
C CYS A 278 -7.79 3.15 -0.75
N VAL A 279 -8.94 3.77 -0.50
CA VAL A 279 -9.52 3.92 0.83
C VAL A 279 -10.99 3.54 0.74
N GLY A 280 -11.46 2.73 1.69
CA GLY A 280 -12.87 2.38 1.82
C GLY A 280 -13.76 3.62 1.83
N GLN A 281 -15.01 3.45 1.38
CA GLN A 281 -15.96 4.55 1.19
C GLN A 281 -15.60 5.56 0.08
N GLY A 282 -14.68 5.21 -0.82
CA GLY A 282 -14.48 5.95 -2.07
C GLY A 282 -13.46 7.07 -1.98
N GLN A 283 -12.24 6.78 -1.53
CA GLN A 283 -11.15 7.75 -1.57
C GLN A 283 -9.84 7.12 -2.07
N GLY A 284 -8.88 7.97 -2.40
CA GLY A 284 -7.50 7.57 -2.65
C GLY A 284 -6.52 8.62 -2.16
N VAL A 285 -5.31 8.16 -1.84
CA VAL A 285 -4.20 8.98 -1.36
C VAL A 285 -2.97 8.64 -2.18
N ALA A 286 -2.23 9.65 -2.62
CA ALA A 286 -0.99 9.51 -3.36
C ALA A 286 0.07 10.48 -2.82
N THR A 287 1.30 10.01 -2.70
CA THR A 287 2.46 10.81 -2.27
C THR A 287 3.64 10.49 -3.18
N ILE A 288 4.24 11.53 -3.75
CA ILE A 288 5.44 11.45 -4.58
C ILE A 288 6.64 11.84 -3.74
N PHE A 289 7.67 11.00 -3.78
CA PHE A 289 8.96 11.24 -3.13
C PHE A 289 10.04 11.48 -4.17
N GLU A 290 11.00 12.33 -3.83
CA GLU A 290 12.24 12.57 -4.58
C GLU A 290 13.41 12.02 -3.75
N ASN A 291 14.21 11.15 -4.35
CA ASN A 291 15.39 10.56 -3.72
C ASN A 291 16.50 11.61 -3.60
N LEU A 292 17.04 11.74 -2.39
CA LEU A 292 18.15 12.66 -2.11
C LEU A 292 19.48 11.94 -1.91
N GLN A 293 19.48 10.60 -1.91
CA GLN A 293 20.69 9.80 -1.69
C GLN A 293 21.46 9.63 -3.01
N GLY A 294 22.76 9.91 -2.98
CA GLY A 294 23.64 9.75 -4.14
C GLY A 294 23.50 10.82 -5.22
N GLN A 295 22.81 11.92 -4.95
CA GLN A 295 22.95 13.13 -5.75
C GLN A 295 24.16 13.90 -5.20
N ASP A 296 25.35 13.66 -5.78
CA ASP A 296 26.46 14.60 -5.60
C ASP A 296 25.99 15.98 -6.07
N ASP A 297 26.07 16.97 -5.19
CA ASP A 297 25.78 18.37 -5.50
C ASP A 297 26.52 18.78 -6.77
N SER A 298 25.79 18.96 -7.87
CA SER A 298 26.27 19.53 -9.13
C SER A 298 25.56 20.82 -9.46
#